data_AF-A0A523UIT2-F1
#
_entry.id   AF-A0A523UIT2-F1
#
_cell.length_a   1.000
_cell.length_b   1.000
_cell.length_c   1.000
_cell.angle_alpha   90.00
_cell.angle_beta   90.00
_cell.angle_gamma   90.00
#
_symmetry.space_group_name_H-M   'P 1'
#
loop_
_entity.id
_entity.type
_entity.pdbx_description
1 polymer ?
#
loop_
_entity_poly.entity_id
_entity_poly.type
_entity_poly.pdbx_seq_one_letter_code
_entity_poly.pdbx_strand_id
1 'polypeptide(L)' 'EDFPRIRVGIGRPQAEAQSISEDTIVRYVLSDFSPQEEAIIKPVIARVSEAIDCFITEGIEAAMSKFN' A
#
# COMPACT_ATOMS: atom_id res chain seq x y z
N GLU A 1 5.64 -11.67 17.05
CA GLU A 1 4.71 -10.77 16.34
C GLU A 1 5.24 -9.33 16.25
N ASP A 2 6.50 -9.09 16.62
CA ASP A 2 7.07 -7.74 16.76
C ASP A 2 8.01 -7.39 15.60
N PHE A 3 7.46 -7.31 14.38
CA PHE A 3 8.21 -6.82 13.23
C PHE A 3 7.56 -5.56 12.65
N PRO A 4 8.35 -4.49 12.43
CA PRO A 4 7.86 -3.27 11.79
C PRO A 4 7.42 -3.59 10.37
N ARG A 5 6.27 -3.01 9.97
CA ARG A 5 5.64 -3.25 8.66
C ARG A 5 5.25 -1.91 8.05
N ILE A 6 5.68 -1.67 6.83
CA ILE A 6 5.16 -0.56 6.01
C ILE A 6 4.00 -1.11 5.19
N ARG A 7 2.82 -0.47 5.26
CA ARG A 7 1.61 -0.91 4.57
C ARG A 7 1.32 0.05 3.43
N VAL A 8 1.18 -0.49 2.22
CA VAL A 8 0.78 0.27 1.03
C VAL A 8 -0.62 -0.17 0.65
N GLY A 9 -1.57 0.77 0.63
CA GLY A 9 -2.94 0.49 0.22
C GLY A 9 -3.02 0.37 -1.30
N ILE A 10 -3.48 -0.78 -1.80
CA ILE A 10 -3.74 -0.99 -3.23
C ILE A 10 -5.19 -0.67 -3.62
N GLY A 11 -6.03 -0.27 -2.65
CA GLY A 11 -7.46 -0.05 -2.84
C GLY A 11 -8.31 -1.28 -2.46
N ARG A 12 -9.58 -1.25 -2.85
CA ARG A 12 -10.51 -2.38 -2.73
C ARG A 12 -11.29 -2.50 -4.04
N PRO A 13 -11.62 -3.72 -4.49
CA PRO A 13 -12.45 -3.91 -5.67
C PRO A 13 -13.81 -3.22 -5.43
N GLN A 14 -14.23 -2.38 -6.39
CA GLN A 14 -15.59 -1.84 -6.41
C GLN A 14 -16.57 -2.95 -6.83
N ALA A 15 -16.93 -3.81 -5.88
CA ALA A 15 -18.16 -4.58 -5.98
C ALA A 15 -19.17 -3.96 -5.02
N GLU A 16 -20.45 -3.93 -5.41
CA GLU A 16 -21.53 -3.56 -4.50
C GLU A 16 -21.37 -4.36 -3.21
N ALA A 17 -21.41 -3.67 -2.06
CA ALA A 17 -20.95 -4.14 -0.74
C ALA A 17 -21.52 -5.49 -0.26
N GLN A 18 -22.45 -6.08 -1.01
CA GLN A 18 -23.12 -7.35 -0.78
C GLN A 18 -22.52 -8.53 -1.57
N SER A 19 -21.50 -8.31 -2.42
CA SER A 19 -20.98 -9.33 -3.35
C SER A 19 -19.45 -9.38 -3.50
N ILE A 20 -18.69 -8.96 -2.47
CA ILE A 20 -17.25 -9.24 -2.45
C ILE A 20 -17.06 -10.71 -2.03
N SER A 21 -17.00 -11.62 -3.01
CA SER A 21 -16.57 -13.00 -2.77
C SER A 21 -15.04 -13.09 -2.63
N GLU A 22 -14.55 -14.13 -1.95
CA GLU A 22 -13.11 -14.41 -1.84
C GLU A 22 -12.44 -14.47 -3.23
N ASP A 23 -13.08 -15.11 -4.20
CA ASP A 23 -12.59 -15.19 -5.59
C ASP A 23 -12.38 -13.81 -6.23
N THR A 24 -13.23 -12.84 -5.90
CA THR A 24 -13.10 -11.47 -6.44
C THR A 24 -11.91 -10.74 -5.83
N ILE A 25 -11.65 -10.95 -4.54
CA ILE A 25 -10.47 -10.39 -3.85
C ILE A 25 -9.20 -11.04 -4.40
N VAL A 26 -9.17 -12.36 -4.52
CA VAL A 26 -8.02 -13.10 -5.06
C VAL A 26 -7.68 -12.60 -6.45
N ARG A 27 -8.69 -12.47 -7.32
CA ARG A 27 -8.48 -11.94 -8.68
C ARG A 27 -7.96 -10.50 -8.64
N TYR A 28 -8.50 -9.64 -7.78
CA TYR A 28 -8.07 -8.25 -7.66
C TYR A 28 -6.60 -8.13 -7.25
N VAL A 29 -6.16 -8.91 -6.25
CA VAL A 29 -4.76 -8.87 -5.77
C VAL A 29 -3.77 -9.44 -6.78
N LEU A 30 -4.21 -10.36 -7.65
CA LEU A 30 -3.38 -10.98 -8.69
C LEU A 30 -3.44 -10.25 -10.03
N SER A 31 -4.29 -9.23 -10.18
CA SER A 31 -4.43 -8.47 -11.42
C SER A 31 -3.41 -7.34 -11.49
N ASP A 32 -3.04 -6.95 -12.72
CA ASP A 32 -2.20 -5.78 -12.95
C ASP A 32 -2.95 -4.47 -12.64
N PHE A 33 -2.19 -3.43 -12.29
CA PHE A 33 -2.74 -2.09 -12.10
C PHE A 33 -3.22 -1.50 -13.42
N SER A 34 -4.36 -0.81 -13.39
CA SER A 34 -4.79 0.04 -14.51
C SER A 34 -3.82 1.22 -14.72
N PRO A 35 -3.78 1.85 -15.91
CA PRO A 35 -2.92 3.01 -16.16
C PRO A 35 -3.14 4.16 -15.17
N GLN A 36 -4.37 4.33 -14.67
CA GLN A 36 -4.73 5.32 -13.66
C GLN A 36 -4.12 4.96 -12.30
N GLU A 37 -4.20 3.69 -11.90
CA GLU A 37 -3.57 3.20 -10.67
C GLU A 37 -2.04 3.23 -10.77
N GLU A 38 -1.46 2.90 -11.92
CA GLU A 38 -0.01 3.02 -12.13
C GLU A 38 0.50 4.46 -11.97
N ALA A 39 -0.27 5.44 -12.47
CA ALA A 39 0.08 6.85 -12.30
C ALA A 39 0.11 7.27 -10.82
N ILE A 40 -0.68 6.60 -9.97
CA ILE A 40 -0.72 6.81 -8.51
C ILE A 40 0.36 5.98 -7.80
N ILE A 41 0.59 4.72 -8.22
CA ILE A 41 1.54 3.83 -7.53
C ILE A 41 2.99 4.30 -7.70
N LYS A 42 3.34 4.89 -8.85
CA LYS A 42 4.69 5.41 -9.12
C LYS A 42 5.16 6.41 -8.06
N PRO A 43 4.45 7.50 -7.76
CA PRO A 43 4.84 8.42 -6.69
C PRO A 43 4.72 7.79 -5.29
N VAL A 44 3.79 6.85 -5.08
CA VAL A 44 3.70 6.12 -3.81
C VAL A 44 4.94 5.29 -3.54
N ILE A 45 5.49 4.60 -4.54
CA ILE A 45 6.75 3.82 -4.40
C ILE A 45 7.91 4.73 -4.00
N ALA A 46 8.02 5.92 -4.60
CA ALA A 46 9.03 6.91 -4.22
C ALA A 46 8.86 7.34 -2.76
N ARG A 47 7.63 7.64 -2.33
CA ARG A 47 7.31 8.00 -0.95
C ARG A 47 7.60 6.87 0.04
N VAL A 48 7.38 5.62 -0.35
CA VAL A 48 7.73 4.44 0.46
C VAL A 48 9.25 4.32 0.60
N SER A 49 10.01 4.61 -0.46
CA SER A 49 11.48 4.64 -0.39
C SER A 49 11.97 5.67 0.64
N GLU A 50 11.38 6.87 0.65
CA GLU A 50 11.69 7.90 1.66
C GLU A 50 11.30 7.45 3.07
N ALA A 51 10.18 6.73 3.21
CA ALA A 51 9.76 6.18 4.49
C ALA A 51 10.73 5.12 5.02
N ILE A 52 11.26 4.26 4.13
CA ILE A 52 12.28 3.27 4.47
C ILE A 52 13.58 3.97 4.89
N ASP A 53 14.01 4.99 4.15
CA ASP A 53 15.23 5.73 4.48
C ASP A 53 15.11 6.43 5.84
N CYS A 54 13.99 7.12 6.09
CA CYS A 54 13.68 7.74 7.38
C CYS A 54 13.61 6.71 8.51
N PHE A 55 13.01 5.54 8.25
CA PHE A 55 12.91 4.46 9.23
C PHE A 55 14.30 3.94 9.64
N ILE A 56 15.23 3.79 8.69
CA ILE A 56 16.59 3.29 8.95
C ILE A 56 17.47 4.37 9.60
N THR A 57 17.34 5.63 9.19
CA THR A 57 18.23 6.73 9.60
C THR A 57 17.76 7.45 10.87
N GLU A 58 16.45 7.66 11.03
CA GLU A 58 15.85 8.43 12.12
C GLU A 58 15.04 7.56 13.09
N GLY A 59 14.73 6.31 12.72
CA GLY A 59 14.01 5.36 13.56
C GLY A 59 12.50 5.33 13.34
N ILE A 60 11.83 4.37 14.01
CA ILE A 60 10.40 4.08 13.80
C ILE A 60 9.48 5.24 14.16
N GLU A 61 9.76 5.97 15.23
CA GLU A 61 8.90 7.09 15.68
C GLU A 61 8.89 8.24 14.68
N ALA A 62 10.07 8.61 14.15
CA ALA A 62 10.21 9.65 13.14
C ALA A 62 9.51 9.26 11.83
N ALA A 63 9.69 8.02 11.39
CA ALA A 63 9.01 7.50 10.20
C ALA A 63 7.48 7.48 10.38
N MET A 64 6.99 7.04 11.54
CA MET A 64 5.55 7.06 11.83
C MET A 64 4.99 8.48 11.83
N SER A 65 5.69 9.46 12.39
CA SER A 65 5.22 10.85 12.40
C SER A 65 5.20 11.53 11.03
N LYS A 66 6.04 11.10 10.08
CA LYS A 66 6.15 11.72 8.75
C LYS A 66 5.26 11.06 7.68
N PHE A 67 4.95 9.76 7.86
CA PHE A 67 4.32 8.94 6.82
C PHE A 67 2.96 8.35 7.21
N ASN A 68 2.56 8.36 8.48
CA ASN A 68 1.17 8.09 8.91
C ASN A 68 0.39 9.38 9.13
#